data_AF-A0A6P1VW61-F1
#
_entry.id   AF-A0A6P1VW61-F1
#
_cell.length_a   1.000
_cell.length_b   1.000
_cell.length_c   1.000
_cell.angle_alpha   90.00
_cell.angle_beta   90.00
_cell.angle_gamma   90.00
#
_symmetry.space_group_name_H-M   'P 1'
#
loop_
_entity.id
_entity.type
_entity.pdbx_description
1 polymer ?
#
loop_
_entity_poly.entity_id
_entity_poly.type
_entity_poly.pdbx_seq_one_letter_code
_entity_poly.pdbx_strand_id
1 'polypeptide(L)'
;MPIKVPQIKGKSEFRNELVCFIDPKQIDIDRTMTNLFVLLRYNGGKPRLRVRRASDKLDIDKLVSAFQQTERDGRGIIGAIEHPDAVRWWLRSNLSDLVSRGSESESFATLRPIHLQSFTFRNARHTRDYFTSEQVYSFLSEDKAVRDELRQFLDEGWNGSSITSSQSLDVDSLGILRLIEDNTTNAQEDSQNVFARVRPLLAIDAKNYCDDVHRLLQYRNTVPRHVLIDYIKTLTAFHLSLYTIKLVRYLPQMVRAGSTDIDTALSIVVDLTDDPGSGAARLANADAQGVYDSILEYIKANFALMLSLRNLDLSTTNSAHLEAALAALKQPDDNFMADTRSALRAIREHEDNKEELETIQDIISYEADDIQRYLALVVKARGPFYHKYLVQLLDTLMLKNNESGMLIGGRTRNSKRRFVLGTKLLEMLVQLSVLKTDGQTYRTEPVSMEDFLTWLNSRYGLVVSGIDTPRFRDADLETHQAFRDNVQAFRDKLRQIGFYTVLSDAYILQKIRPRYSLNP
;
A
#
# COMPACT_ATOMS: atom_id res chain seq x y z
N MET A 1 1.86 33.74 -13.21
CA MET A 1 2.68 32.50 -13.34
C MET A 1 2.70 31.82 -11.97
N PRO A 2 3.11 30.54 -11.81
CA PRO A 2 3.28 29.98 -10.48
C PRO A 2 4.55 30.53 -9.82
N ILE A 3 4.44 30.97 -8.56
CA ILE A 3 5.55 31.41 -7.71
C ILE A 3 6.72 30.43 -7.86
N LYS A 4 7.89 30.93 -8.26
CA LYS A 4 9.08 30.10 -8.48
C LYS A 4 9.80 29.86 -7.17
N VAL A 5 9.55 28.71 -6.55
CA VAL A 5 10.36 28.21 -5.44
C VAL A 5 11.53 27.38 -5.99
N PRO A 6 12.80 27.68 -5.62
CA PRO A 6 13.96 26.91 -6.07
C PRO A 6 13.76 25.42 -5.82
N GLN A 7 14.03 24.59 -6.83
CA GLN A 7 14.01 23.14 -6.65
C GLN A 7 15.15 22.72 -5.74
N ILE A 8 14.85 21.83 -4.78
CA ILE A 8 15.87 21.11 -4.04
C ILE A 8 16.56 20.16 -5.01
N LYS A 9 17.84 20.41 -5.35
CA LYS A 9 18.62 19.54 -6.24
C LYS A 9 18.83 18.17 -5.57
N GLY A 10 18.55 17.06 -6.27
CA GLY A 10 19.16 15.75 -5.95
C GLY A 10 18.25 14.52 -5.76
N LYS A 11 16.93 14.63 -5.55
CA LYS A 11 15.95 13.51 -5.47
C LYS A 11 14.53 14.08 -5.67
N SER A 12 13.49 13.23 -5.69
CA SER A 12 12.08 13.68 -5.63
C SER A 12 11.91 14.64 -4.44
N GLU A 13 11.55 15.91 -4.68
CA GLU A 13 11.50 17.00 -3.69
C GLU A 13 10.59 16.71 -2.49
N PHE A 14 9.66 15.76 -2.64
CA PHE A 14 8.69 15.37 -1.62
C PHE A 14 8.99 14.02 -0.97
N ARG A 15 9.81 13.16 -1.58
CA ARG A 15 10.03 11.81 -1.04
C ARG A 15 10.94 11.87 0.18
N ASN A 16 10.40 11.42 1.31
CA ASN A 16 11.12 11.35 2.57
C ASN A 16 11.07 9.92 3.09
N GLU A 17 12.17 9.17 2.89
CA GLU A 17 12.25 7.75 3.25
C GLU A 17 12.13 7.54 4.78
N LEU A 18 12.29 8.58 5.60
CA LEU A 18 12.04 8.53 7.06
C LEU A 18 10.55 8.52 7.42
N VAL A 19 9.67 8.95 6.50
CA VAL A 19 8.22 9.02 6.68
C VAL A 19 7.54 7.94 5.84
N CYS A 20 7.81 7.97 4.54
CA CYS A 20 7.19 7.11 3.53
C CYS A 20 8.06 7.01 2.29
N PHE A 21 8.33 5.79 1.82
CA PHE A 21 9.06 5.56 0.58
C PHE A 21 8.25 5.94 -0.66
N ILE A 22 6.91 5.91 -0.58
CA ILE A 22 6.01 6.03 -1.72
C ILE A 22 6.04 7.45 -2.31
N ASP A 23 6.29 7.54 -3.61
CA ASP A 23 6.08 8.79 -4.35
C ASP A 23 4.57 9.00 -4.60
N PRO A 24 4.04 10.23 -4.45
CA PRO A 24 2.64 10.52 -4.65
C PRO A 24 2.30 10.41 -6.14
N LYS A 25 1.83 9.22 -6.55
CA LYS A 25 1.38 8.85 -7.89
C LYS A 25 0.37 7.72 -7.80
N GLN A 26 -0.35 7.47 -8.89
CA GLN A 26 -1.17 6.27 -9.01
C GLN A 26 -0.28 5.04 -9.09
N ILE A 27 -0.64 4.01 -8.33
CA ILE A 27 0.08 2.73 -8.28
C ILE A 27 -0.81 1.60 -8.78
N ASP A 28 -0.18 0.47 -9.06
CA ASP A 28 -0.84 -0.80 -9.32
C ASP A 28 -0.25 -1.85 -8.36
N ILE A 29 -1.12 -2.61 -7.70
CA ILE A 29 -0.69 -3.56 -6.67
C ILE A 29 0.08 -4.74 -7.28
N ASP A 30 -0.24 -5.19 -8.51
CA ASP A 30 0.49 -6.26 -9.17
C ASP A 30 1.93 -5.82 -9.49
N ARG A 31 2.11 -4.55 -9.90
CA ARG A 31 3.44 -3.96 -10.13
C ARG A 31 4.22 -3.77 -8.84
N THR A 32 3.53 -3.40 -7.77
CA THR A 32 4.10 -3.32 -6.42
C THR A 32 4.63 -4.68 -5.98
N MET A 33 3.84 -5.75 -6.10
CA MET A 33 4.27 -7.11 -5.78
C MET A 33 5.43 -7.57 -6.66
N THR A 34 5.36 -7.30 -7.98
CA THR A 34 6.45 -7.67 -8.91
C THR A 34 7.76 -7.00 -8.53
N ASN A 35 7.76 -5.72 -8.16
CA ASN A 35 8.97 -5.04 -7.71
C ASN A 35 9.41 -5.47 -6.31
N LEU A 36 8.46 -5.81 -5.43
CA LEU A 36 8.76 -6.40 -4.13
C LEU A 36 9.52 -7.71 -4.29
N PHE A 37 9.19 -8.54 -5.29
CA PHE A 37 9.88 -9.80 -5.55
C PHE A 37 11.36 -9.60 -5.90
N VAL A 38 11.70 -8.49 -6.57
CA VAL A 38 13.10 -8.10 -6.76
C VAL A 38 13.76 -7.85 -5.41
N LEU A 39 13.14 -7.04 -4.54
CA LEU A 39 13.69 -6.74 -3.23
C LEU A 39 13.82 -7.99 -2.35
N LEU A 40 12.85 -8.91 -2.39
CA LEU A 40 12.91 -10.19 -1.68
C LEU A 40 14.04 -11.08 -2.21
N ARG A 41 14.22 -11.15 -3.53
CA ARG A 41 15.27 -11.95 -4.15
C ARG A 41 16.67 -11.44 -3.81
N TYR A 42 16.86 -10.12 -3.78
CA TYR A 42 18.15 -9.47 -3.59
C TYR A 42 18.31 -8.82 -2.21
N ASN A 43 17.55 -9.28 -1.20
CA ASN A 43 17.66 -8.84 0.20
C ASN A 43 17.62 -7.30 0.37
N GLY A 44 16.73 -6.63 -0.36
CA GLY A 44 16.56 -5.17 -0.37
C GLY A 44 17.43 -4.44 -1.38
N GLY A 45 18.36 -5.16 -2.04
CA GLY A 45 19.16 -4.65 -3.14
C GLY A 45 18.34 -4.44 -4.40
N LYS A 46 18.75 -3.45 -5.21
CA LYS A 46 18.19 -3.20 -6.54
C LYS A 46 19.27 -3.47 -7.57
N PRO A 47 19.37 -4.70 -8.06
CA PRO A 47 20.39 -4.99 -9.03
C PRO A 47 20.16 -4.17 -10.30
N ARG A 48 21.24 -3.80 -10.97
CA ARG A 48 21.18 -3.22 -12.31
C ARG A 48 20.77 -4.31 -13.30
N LEU A 49 19.48 -4.54 -13.42
CA LEU A 49 18.94 -5.40 -14.48
C LEU A 49 19.36 -4.81 -15.83
N ARG A 50 19.83 -5.66 -16.75
CA ARG A 50 20.15 -5.24 -18.12
C ARG A 50 18.95 -4.50 -18.71
N VAL A 51 19.13 -3.23 -19.03
CA VAL A 51 18.12 -2.44 -19.76
C VAL A 51 18.03 -3.03 -21.17
N ARG A 52 16.96 -3.79 -21.41
CA ARG A 52 16.60 -4.31 -22.73
C ARG A 52 16.40 -3.12 -23.70
N ARG A 53 16.93 -3.19 -24.93
CA ARG A 53 16.80 -2.12 -25.93
C ARG A 53 15.33 -1.91 -26.30
N ALA A 54 14.97 -0.80 -26.96
CA ALA A 54 13.59 -0.58 -27.41
C ALA A 54 13.07 -1.70 -28.35
N SER A 55 13.95 -2.32 -29.15
CA SER A 55 13.69 -3.51 -29.97
C SER A 55 13.34 -4.76 -29.16
N ASP A 56 13.72 -4.78 -27.88
CA ASP A 56 13.61 -5.92 -26.97
C ASP A 56 12.38 -5.80 -26.06
N LYS A 57 11.45 -4.87 -26.36
CA LYS A 57 10.17 -4.74 -25.67
C LYS A 57 9.48 -6.10 -25.64
N LEU A 58 9.12 -6.55 -24.44
CA LEU A 58 8.35 -7.78 -24.28
C LEU A 58 6.89 -7.55 -24.68
N ASP A 59 6.31 -8.50 -25.38
CA ASP A 59 4.91 -8.57 -25.72
C ASP A 59 4.43 -10.03 -25.61
N ILE A 60 3.12 -10.24 -25.76
CA ILE A 60 2.51 -11.56 -25.65
C ILE A 60 3.03 -12.49 -26.76
N ASP A 61 3.21 -11.99 -27.98
CA ASP A 61 3.68 -12.77 -29.12
C ASP A 61 5.06 -13.38 -28.86
N LYS A 62 6.00 -12.60 -28.30
CA LYS A 62 7.32 -13.10 -27.89
C LYS A 62 7.24 -14.17 -26.81
N LEU A 63 6.29 -14.07 -25.88
CA LEU A 63 6.09 -15.09 -24.85
C LEU A 63 5.48 -16.37 -25.43
N VAL A 64 4.54 -16.26 -26.39
CA VAL A 64 4.02 -17.43 -27.13
C VAL A 64 5.17 -18.13 -27.87
N SER A 65 6.02 -17.37 -28.57
CA SER A 65 7.20 -17.93 -29.25
C SER A 65 8.18 -18.61 -28.28
N ALA A 66 8.33 -18.07 -27.05
CA ALA A 66 9.16 -18.71 -26.03
C ALA A 66 8.59 -20.07 -25.58
N PHE A 67 7.27 -20.19 -25.43
CA PHE A 67 6.63 -21.49 -25.15
C PHE A 67 6.78 -22.49 -26.30
N GLN A 68 6.62 -22.03 -27.55
CA GLN A 68 6.88 -22.87 -28.72
C GLN A 68 8.32 -23.37 -28.76
N GLN A 69 9.29 -22.53 -28.39
CA GLN A 69 10.68 -22.94 -28.29
C GLN A 69 10.89 -23.96 -27.16
N THR A 70 10.26 -23.74 -26.00
CA THR A 70 10.30 -24.67 -24.86
C THR A 70 9.78 -26.07 -25.27
N GLU A 71 8.75 -26.13 -26.10
CA GLU A 71 8.24 -27.38 -26.69
C GLU A 71 9.25 -28.02 -27.66
N ARG A 72 9.85 -27.25 -28.58
CA ARG A 72 10.89 -27.77 -29.50
C ARG A 72 12.09 -28.35 -28.75
N ASP A 73 12.43 -27.76 -27.62
CA ASP A 73 13.53 -28.20 -26.76
C ASP A 73 13.15 -29.43 -25.89
N GLY A 74 11.90 -29.89 -25.94
CA GLY A 74 11.42 -31.05 -25.19
C GLY A 74 11.22 -30.81 -23.69
N ARG A 75 11.07 -29.56 -23.24
CA ARG A 75 11.04 -29.19 -21.81
C ARG A 75 9.64 -29.21 -21.19
N GLY A 76 8.86 -30.24 -21.50
CA GLY A 76 7.59 -30.54 -20.83
C GLY A 76 6.40 -29.63 -21.20
N ILE A 77 6.53 -28.77 -22.20
CA ILE A 77 5.41 -28.07 -22.85
C ILE A 77 5.04 -28.85 -24.11
N ILE A 78 3.75 -29.11 -24.33
CA ILE A 78 3.23 -29.86 -25.48
C ILE A 78 2.02 -29.09 -26.03
N GLY A 79 1.95 -28.95 -27.36
CA GLY A 79 0.83 -28.33 -28.08
C GLY A 79 0.90 -26.81 -28.22
N ALA A 80 2.00 -26.16 -27.81
CA ALA A 80 2.19 -24.71 -27.99
C ALA A 80 2.44 -24.33 -29.46
N ILE A 81 3.07 -25.22 -30.23
CA ILE A 81 3.30 -25.07 -31.68
C ILE A 81 1.99 -25.28 -32.45
N GLU A 82 1.22 -26.30 -32.07
CA GLU A 82 -0.05 -26.65 -32.73
C GLU A 82 -1.18 -25.69 -32.36
N HIS A 83 -1.20 -25.20 -31.11
CA HIS A 83 -2.25 -24.35 -30.56
C HIS A 83 -1.72 -23.02 -29.99
N PRO A 84 -1.07 -22.17 -30.80
CA PRO A 84 -0.49 -20.91 -30.32
C PRO A 84 -1.53 -19.94 -29.74
N ASP A 85 -2.76 -19.96 -30.26
CA ASP A 85 -3.84 -19.11 -29.76
C ASP A 85 -4.27 -19.52 -28.34
N ALA A 86 -4.29 -20.81 -28.02
CA ALA A 86 -4.60 -21.26 -26.66
C ALA A 86 -3.55 -20.76 -25.65
N VAL A 87 -2.27 -20.84 -26.02
CA VAL A 87 -1.16 -20.27 -25.23
C VAL A 87 -1.30 -18.76 -25.08
N ARG A 88 -1.67 -18.05 -26.15
CA ARG A 88 -1.93 -16.61 -26.12
C ARG A 88 -3.03 -16.26 -25.12
N TRP A 89 -4.15 -16.98 -25.15
CA TRP A 89 -5.28 -16.73 -24.24
C TRP A 89 -4.92 -17.02 -22.79
N TRP A 90 -4.21 -18.12 -22.52
CA TRP A 90 -3.73 -18.44 -21.18
C TRP A 90 -2.75 -17.38 -20.66
N LEU A 91 -1.75 -17.00 -21.46
CA LEU A 91 -0.79 -15.93 -21.12
C LEU A 91 -1.50 -14.62 -20.75
N ARG A 92 -2.48 -14.19 -21.57
CA ARG A 92 -3.23 -12.95 -21.35
C ARG A 92 -4.16 -13.00 -20.13
N SER A 93 -4.67 -14.18 -19.79
CA SER A 93 -5.71 -14.33 -18.77
C SER A 93 -5.14 -14.64 -17.39
N ASN A 94 -4.08 -15.43 -17.34
CA ASN A 94 -3.54 -16.01 -16.12
C ASN A 94 -2.13 -15.50 -15.80
N LEU A 95 -1.26 -15.37 -16.81
CA LEU A 95 0.17 -15.18 -16.56
C LEU A 95 0.66 -13.75 -16.73
N SER A 96 -0.10 -12.85 -17.34
CA SER A 96 0.35 -11.49 -17.67
C SER A 96 -0.41 -10.40 -16.92
N ASP A 97 0.32 -9.36 -16.52
CA ASP A 97 -0.18 -8.02 -16.24
C ASP A 97 -0.11 -7.17 -17.52
N LEU A 98 -1.22 -6.54 -17.88
CA LEU A 98 -1.40 -5.76 -19.11
C LEU A 98 -1.83 -4.34 -18.75
N VAL A 99 -1.13 -3.35 -19.30
CA VAL A 99 -1.56 -1.94 -19.24
C VAL A 99 -2.63 -1.70 -20.30
N SER A 100 -3.65 -0.92 -19.95
CA SER A 100 -4.73 -0.51 -20.87
C SER A 100 -5.43 -1.71 -21.54
N ARG A 101 -5.68 -2.77 -20.75
CA ARG A 101 -6.27 -4.03 -21.21
C ARG A 101 -7.55 -3.80 -22.03
N GLY A 102 -7.63 -4.42 -23.20
CA GLY A 102 -8.77 -4.33 -24.12
C GLY A 102 -8.82 -3.04 -24.96
N SER A 103 -7.80 -2.18 -24.91
CA SER A 103 -7.69 -0.99 -25.77
C SER A 103 -6.64 -1.18 -26.87
N GLU A 104 -6.64 -0.29 -27.87
CA GLU A 104 -5.60 -0.23 -28.91
C GLU A 104 -4.20 0.06 -28.33
N SER A 105 -4.14 0.70 -27.16
CA SER A 105 -2.90 1.01 -26.45
C SER A 105 -2.43 -0.09 -25.51
N GLU A 106 -3.08 -1.26 -25.54
CA GLU A 106 -2.76 -2.39 -24.66
C GLU A 106 -1.29 -2.79 -24.81
N SER A 107 -0.62 -3.00 -23.68
CA SER A 107 0.79 -3.39 -23.68
C SER A 107 1.09 -4.32 -22.51
N PHE A 108 1.92 -5.32 -22.76
CA PHE A 108 2.48 -6.16 -21.70
C PHE A 108 3.29 -5.30 -20.71
N ALA A 109 3.00 -5.45 -19.43
CA ALA A 109 3.78 -4.84 -18.35
C ALA A 109 4.79 -5.86 -17.80
N THR A 110 4.29 -6.98 -17.28
CA THR A 110 5.09 -8.03 -16.65
C THR A 110 4.29 -9.31 -16.51
N LEU A 111 4.91 -10.39 -16.02
CA LEU A 111 4.18 -11.58 -15.59
C LEU A 111 3.45 -11.29 -14.29
N ARG A 112 2.30 -11.94 -14.08
CA ARG A 112 1.58 -11.84 -12.81
C ARG A 112 2.47 -12.31 -11.66
N PRO A 113 2.39 -11.67 -10.48
CA PRO A 113 3.26 -11.95 -9.35
C PRO A 113 2.82 -13.23 -8.61
N ILE A 114 2.89 -14.39 -9.28
CA ILE A 114 2.50 -15.71 -8.76
C ILE A 114 3.71 -16.48 -8.21
N HIS A 115 4.91 -16.23 -8.75
CA HIS A 115 6.16 -16.84 -8.31
C HIS A 115 7.23 -15.76 -8.13
N LEU A 116 8.21 -15.96 -7.25
CA LEU A 116 9.28 -14.99 -6.98
C LEU A 116 9.99 -14.56 -8.26
N GLN A 117 10.10 -15.46 -9.23
CA GLN A 117 10.76 -15.22 -10.51
C GLN A 117 9.93 -14.41 -11.51
N SER A 118 8.66 -14.08 -11.24
CA SER A 118 7.78 -13.34 -12.16
C SER A 118 8.36 -12.00 -12.64
N PHE A 119 9.21 -11.34 -11.84
CA PHE A 119 9.84 -10.07 -12.22
C PHE A 119 10.81 -10.18 -13.40
N THR A 120 11.24 -11.38 -13.78
CA THR A 120 12.23 -11.64 -14.84
C THR A 120 11.78 -11.08 -16.18
N PHE A 121 10.48 -11.19 -16.48
CA PHE A 121 9.87 -10.68 -17.70
C PHE A 121 9.08 -9.42 -17.37
N ARG A 122 9.72 -8.25 -17.58
CA ARG A 122 9.08 -6.96 -17.36
C ARG A 122 9.55 -5.87 -18.30
N ASN A 123 8.61 -5.00 -18.64
CA ASN A 123 8.88 -3.73 -19.31
C ASN A 123 8.98 -2.62 -18.27
N ALA A 124 10.20 -2.19 -17.94
CA ALA A 124 10.48 -1.23 -16.85
C ALA A 124 9.65 0.08 -16.92
N ARG A 125 9.30 0.54 -18.13
CA ARG A 125 8.43 1.72 -18.32
C ARG A 125 7.01 1.49 -17.78
N HIS A 126 6.49 0.28 -17.91
CA HIS A 126 5.13 -0.10 -17.54
C HIS A 126 5.04 -0.69 -16.13
N THR A 127 6.15 -1.08 -15.51
CA THR A 127 6.19 -1.67 -14.16
C THR A 127 6.64 -0.70 -13.07
N ARG A 128 6.51 0.61 -13.29
CA ARG A 128 6.80 1.58 -12.21
C ARG A 128 5.74 1.44 -11.12
N ASP A 129 6.19 1.28 -9.89
CA ASP A 129 5.37 1.22 -8.68
C ASP A 129 5.60 2.42 -7.75
N TYR A 130 6.42 3.39 -8.19
CA TYR A 130 6.71 4.62 -7.45
C TYR A 130 7.20 4.35 -6.02
N PHE A 131 8.07 3.34 -5.88
CA PHE A 131 8.73 2.96 -4.63
C PHE A 131 7.78 2.35 -3.59
N THR A 132 6.58 1.94 -3.99
CA THR A 132 5.63 1.26 -3.11
C THR A 132 6.16 -0.09 -2.62
N SER A 133 6.87 -0.84 -3.47
CA SER A 133 7.53 -2.08 -3.05
C SER A 133 8.57 -1.86 -1.95
N GLU A 134 9.25 -0.72 -1.94
CA GLU A 134 10.20 -0.37 -0.89
C GLU A 134 9.50 -0.09 0.43
N GLN A 135 8.32 0.55 0.40
CA GLN A 135 7.50 0.71 1.59
C GLN A 135 7.09 -0.65 2.15
N VAL A 136 6.65 -1.59 1.30
CA VAL A 136 6.27 -2.94 1.73
C VAL A 136 7.48 -3.71 2.26
N TYR A 137 8.63 -3.62 1.59
CA TYR A 137 9.86 -4.24 2.06
C TYR A 137 10.33 -3.65 3.39
N SER A 138 10.10 -2.34 3.62
CA SER A 138 10.38 -1.69 4.90
C SER A 138 9.50 -2.25 6.02
N PHE A 139 8.24 -2.60 5.75
CA PHE A 139 7.39 -3.30 6.71
C PHE A 139 7.95 -4.68 7.05
N LEU A 140 8.26 -5.48 6.03
CA LEU A 140 8.85 -6.81 6.19
C LEU A 140 10.24 -6.78 6.86
N SER A 141 10.89 -5.62 6.94
CA SER A 141 12.18 -5.49 7.62
C SER A 141 12.04 -5.42 9.15
N GLU A 142 10.81 -5.23 9.67
CA GLU A 142 10.53 -5.33 11.11
C GLU A 142 10.52 -6.79 11.61
N ASP A 143 10.23 -7.75 10.73
CA ASP A 143 10.30 -9.18 11.03
C ASP A 143 10.97 -9.96 9.90
N LYS A 144 12.27 -10.21 10.09
CA LYS A 144 13.08 -10.97 9.12
C LYS A 144 12.59 -12.41 8.95
N ALA A 145 12.05 -13.05 9.97
CA ALA A 145 11.61 -14.43 9.88
C ALA A 145 10.38 -14.54 8.95
N VAL A 146 9.41 -13.65 9.12
CA VAL A 146 8.24 -13.55 8.23
C VAL A 146 8.64 -13.20 6.80
N ARG A 147 9.59 -12.27 6.63
CA ARG A 147 10.11 -11.92 5.30
C ARG A 147 10.74 -13.12 4.60
N ASP A 148 11.55 -13.89 5.32
CA ASP A 148 12.23 -15.06 4.79
C ASP A 148 11.22 -16.20 4.51
N GLU A 149 10.19 -16.36 5.35
CA GLU A 149 9.06 -17.28 5.11
C GLU A 149 8.27 -16.91 3.84
N LEU A 150 7.91 -15.63 3.68
CA LEU A 150 7.24 -15.14 2.47
C LEU A 150 8.09 -15.39 1.23
N ARG A 151 9.40 -15.10 1.30
CA ARG A 151 10.33 -15.37 0.20
C ARG A 151 10.38 -16.86 -0.12
N GLN A 152 10.46 -17.73 0.89
CA GLN A 152 10.51 -19.17 0.70
C GLN A 152 9.24 -19.69 0.02
N PHE A 153 8.06 -19.28 0.50
CA PHE A 153 6.79 -19.59 -0.15
C PHE A 153 6.79 -19.15 -1.61
N LEU A 154 7.27 -17.94 -1.90
CA LEU A 154 7.30 -17.39 -3.26
C LEU A 154 8.29 -18.09 -4.20
N ASP A 155 9.39 -18.67 -3.69
CA ASP A 155 10.44 -19.35 -4.48
C ASP A 155 10.26 -20.89 -4.54
N GLU A 156 9.13 -21.42 -4.03
CA GLU A 156 8.82 -22.85 -4.04
C GLU A 156 8.95 -23.48 -5.43
N GLY A 157 9.63 -24.62 -5.51
CA GLY A 157 9.82 -25.38 -6.75
C GLY A 157 10.95 -24.87 -7.66
N TRP A 158 11.76 -23.91 -7.20
CA TRP A 158 12.90 -23.34 -7.92
C TRP A 158 14.19 -23.41 -7.10
N ASN A 159 15.29 -23.96 -7.64
CA ASN A 159 16.59 -23.99 -6.96
C ASN A 159 17.54 -22.84 -7.35
N GLY A 160 17.06 -21.87 -8.13
CA GLY A 160 17.88 -20.79 -8.69
C GLY A 160 18.25 -20.98 -10.17
N SER A 161 18.24 -22.22 -10.67
CA SER A 161 18.58 -22.54 -12.07
C SER A 161 17.60 -23.46 -12.78
N SER A 162 16.90 -24.33 -12.05
CA SER A 162 16.01 -25.33 -12.61
C SER A 162 14.82 -25.62 -11.68
N ILE A 163 13.77 -26.17 -12.29
CA ILE A 163 12.56 -26.59 -11.57
C ILE A 163 12.85 -27.88 -10.79
N THR A 164 12.63 -27.87 -9.48
CA THR A 164 12.95 -29.01 -8.60
C THR A 164 11.78 -29.97 -8.41
N SER A 165 10.53 -29.51 -8.52
CA SER A 165 9.35 -30.31 -8.20
C SER A 165 8.16 -29.90 -9.08
N SER A 166 8.23 -30.22 -10.37
CA SER A 166 7.18 -29.84 -11.33
C SER A 166 5.78 -30.36 -10.98
N GLN A 167 5.68 -31.51 -10.31
CA GLN A 167 4.41 -32.13 -9.93
C GLN A 167 3.71 -31.48 -8.73
N SER A 168 4.44 -30.67 -7.93
CA SER A 168 3.87 -29.99 -6.76
C SER A 168 3.46 -28.54 -7.04
N LEU A 169 3.74 -28.04 -8.24
CA LEU A 169 3.43 -26.67 -8.64
C LEU A 169 2.11 -26.60 -9.39
N ASP A 170 1.36 -25.53 -9.15
CA ASP A 170 0.20 -25.21 -9.98
C ASP A 170 0.65 -24.85 -11.41
N VAL A 171 -0.28 -24.99 -12.35
CA VAL A 171 -0.03 -24.79 -13.80
C VAL A 171 0.51 -23.39 -14.08
N ASP A 172 0.05 -22.37 -13.36
CA ASP A 172 0.45 -20.99 -13.61
C ASP A 172 1.88 -20.72 -13.11
N SER A 173 2.22 -21.21 -11.92
CA SER A 173 3.60 -21.19 -11.39
C SER A 173 4.57 -21.95 -12.30
N LEU A 174 4.18 -23.14 -12.75
CA LEU A 174 5.01 -23.95 -13.65
C LEU A 174 5.20 -23.25 -14.99
N GLY A 175 4.15 -22.62 -15.53
CA GLY A 175 4.21 -21.82 -16.76
C GLY A 175 5.22 -20.68 -16.67
N ILE A 176 5.22 -19.94 -15.55
CA ILE A 176 6.19 -18.87 -15.30
C ILE A 176 7.62 -19.43 -15.26
N LEU A 177 7.84 -20.53 -14.53
CA LEU A 177 9.18 -21.11 -14.41
C LEU A 177 9.71 -21.65 -15.74
N ARG A 178 8.86 -22.25 -16.58
CA ARG A 178 9.24 -22.73 -17.92
C ARG A 178 9.73 -21.60 -18.84
N LEU A 179 9.15 -20.41 -18.75
CA LEU A 179 9.66 -19.24 -19.47
C LEU A 179 11.04 -18.78 -18.97
N ILE A 180 11.39 -19.09 -17.72
CA ILE A 180 12.55 -18.54 -17.00
C ILE A 180 13.77 -19.45 -17.04
N GLU A 181 13.61 -20.76 -17.22
CA GLU A 181 14.72 -21.74 -17.23
C GLU A 181 15.92 -21.33 -18.12
N ASP A 182 15.69 -20.64 -19.26
CA ASP A 182 16.78 -20.17 -20.13
C ASP A 182 17.13 -18.69 -19.98
N ASN A 183 16.41 -17.97 -19.11
CA ASN A 183 16.48 -16.52 -18.95
C ASN A 183 16.90 -16.11 -17.54
N THR A 184 17.62 -16.99 -16.81
CA THR A 184 18.15 -16.68 -15.47
C THR A 184 18.96 -15.40 -15.51
N THR A 185 18.46 -14.39 -14.79
CA THR A 185 19.09 -13.07 -14.80
C THR A 185 20.17 -13.05 -13.72
N ASN A 186 21.44 -13.23 -14.14
CA ASN A 186 22.58 -12.99 -13.27
C ASN A 186 22.81 -11.49 -13.15
N ALA A 187 22.14 -10.86 -12.19
CA ALA A 187 22.28 -9.45 -11.93
C ALA A 187 23.27 -9.23 -10.77
N GLN A 188 24.21 -8.30 -10.91
CA GLN A 188 25.10 -7.93 -9.82
C GLN A 188 24.30 -7.28 -8.69
N GLU A 189 24.53 -7.77 -7.48
CA GLU A 189 23.98 -7.17 -6.26
C GLU A 189 24.47 -5.73 -6.11
N ASP A 190 23.53 -4.81 -5.86
CA ASP A 190 23.88 -3.46 -5.42
C ASP A 190 24.02 -3.46 -3.90
N SER A 191 25.17 -2.96 -3.43
CA SER A 191 25.59 -2.96 -2.03
C SER A 191 24.81 -2.02 -1.11
N GLN A 192 23.98 -1.11 -1.63
CA GLN A 192 23.28 -0.12 -0.82
C GLN A 192 21.91 -0.62 -0.31
N ASN A 193 21.91 -1.25 0.86
CA ASN A 193 20.68 -1.62 1.57
C ASN A 193 20.20 -0.48 2.50
N VAL A 194 19.34 0.40 1.98
CA VAL A 194 18.72 1.49 2.76
C VAL A 194 17.92 0.99 3.97
N PHE A 195 17.34 -0.22 3.87
CA PHE A 195 16.50 -0.83 4.90
C PHE A 195 17.29 -1.26 6.15
N ALA A 196 18.61 -1.24 6.11
CA ALA A 196 19.44 -1.41 7.30
C ALA A 196 19.37 -0.20 8.24
N ARG A 197 19.12 1.00 7.71
CA ARG A 197 19.16 2.28 8.44
C ARG A 197 17.81 2.99 8.53
N VAL A 198 16.87 2.62 7.65
CA VAL A 198 15.51 3.17 7.65
C VAL A 198 14.55 2.15 8.24
N ARG A 199 13.71 2.62 9.16
CA ARG A 199 12.61 1.92 9.81
C ARG A 199 11.29 2.64 9.46
N PRO A 200 10.17 1.91 9.32
CA PRO A 200 8.86 2.54 9.16
C PRO A 200 8.55 3.49 10.32
N LEU A 201 8.00 4.67 10.01
CA LEU A 201 7.62 5.66 11.02
C LEU A 201 6.60 5.09 12.03
N LEU A 202 5.64 4.32 11.52
CA LEU A 202 4.63 3.63 12.33
C LEU A 202 5.01 2.15 12.47
N ALA A 203 5.98 1.85 13.32
CA ALA A 203 6.54 0.50 13.48
C ALA A 203 5.50 -0.54 13.92
N ILE A 204 4.50 -0.15 14.72
CA ILE A 204 3.42 -1.05 15.15
C ILE A 204 2.59 -1.51 13.94
N ASP A 205 2.25 -0.60 13.02
CA ASP A 205 1.53 -0.93 11.79
C ASP A 205 2.33 -1.86 10.88
N ALA A 206 3.64 -1.63 10.76
CA ALA A 206 4.53 -2.52 10.02
C ALA A 206 4.62 -3.93 10.62
N LYS A 207 4.62 -4.04 11.96
CA LYS A 207 4.58 -5.33 12.66
C LYS A 207 3.23 -6.04 12.48
N ASN A 208 2.12 -5.30 12.51
CA ASN A 208 0.81 -5.86 12.21
C ASN A 208 0.74 -6.41 10.78
N TYR A 209 1.34 -5.73 9.80
CA TYR A 209 1.49 -6.27 8.45
C TYR A 209 2.27 -7.59 8.44
N CYS A 210 3.39 -7.67 9.14
CA CYS A 210 4.18 -8.91 9.23
C CYS A 210 3.37 -10.05 9.88
N ASP A 211 2.71 -9.81 11.01
CA ASP A 211 1.88 -10.83 11.66
C ASP A 211 0.73 -11.29 10.74
N ASP A 212 0.08 -10.39 9.99
CA ASP A 212 -0.95 -10.77 9.04
C ASP A 212 -0.41 -11.55 7.84
N VAL A 213 0.78 -11.22 7.33
CA VAL A 213 1.47 -12.02 6.30
C VAL A 213 1.75 -13.42 6.83
N HIS A 214 2.31 -13.53 8.04
CA HIS A 214 2.59 -14.82 8.68
C HIS A 214 1.32 -15.66 8.85
N ARG A 215 0.23 -15.05 9.32
CA ARG A 215 -1.09 -15.68 9.44
C ARG A 215 -1.60 -16.22 8.11
N LEU A 216 -1.51 -15.43 7.03
CA LEU A 216 -1.89 -15.90 5.70
C LEU A 216 -1.03 -17.10 5.25
N LEU A 217 0.29 -17.05 5.48
CA LEU A 217 1.21 -18.13 5.09
C LEU A 217 0.95 -19.46 5.81
N GLN A 218 0.20 -19.48 6.92
CA GLN A 218 -0.24 -20.72 7.55
C GLN A 218 -1.18 -21.53 6.65
N TYR A 219 -1.88 -20.87 5.72
CA TYR A 219 -2.78 -21.50 4.77
C TYR A 219 -2.08 -22.07 3.52
N ARG A 220 -0.76 -21.96 3.39
CA ARG A 220 -0.01 -22.33 2.16
C ARG A 220 -0.26 -23.76 1.64
N ASN A 221 -0.59 -24.69 2.53
CA ASN A 221 -0.86 -26.09 2.19
C ASN A 221 -2.36 -26.43 2.02
N THR A 222 -3.24 -25.47 2.30
CA THR A 222 -4.71 -25.69 2.31
C THR A 222 -5.43 -24.81 1.30
N VAL A 223 -4.87 -23.63 1.01
CA VAL A 223 -5.42 -22.65 0.07
C VAL A 223 -4.59 -22.68 -1.21
N PRO A 224 -5.22 -22.74 -2.40
CA PRO A 224 -4.50 -22.67 -3.66
C PRO A 224 -3.63 -21.42 -3.73
N ARG A 225 -2.39 -21.57 -4.23
CA ARG A 225 -1.37 -20.51 -4.27
C ARG A 225 -1.89 -19.19 -4.84
N HIS A 226 -2.58 -19.23 -5.97
CA HIS A 226 -3.11 -18.02 -6.61
C HIS A 226 -4.12 -17.26 -5.72
N VAL A 227 -4.96 -17.97 -4.96
CA VAL A 227 -5.90 -17.37 -4.00
C VAL A 227 -5.13 -16.73 -2.85
N LEU A 228 -4.13 -17.45 -2.30
CA LEU A 228 -3.32 -16.93 -1.20
C LEU A 228 -2.53 -15.67 -1.62
N ILE A 229 -2.02 -15.64 -2.85
CA ILE A 229 -1.33 -14.48 -3.42
C ILE A 229 -2.29 -13.30 -3.59
N ASP A 230 -3.53 -13.53 -4.01
CA ASP A 230 -4.54 -12.48 -4.08
C ASP A 230 -4.94 -11.96 -2.69
N TYR A 231 -4.96 -12.80 -1.65
CA TYR A 231 -5.08 -12.33 -0.27
C TYR A 231 -3.87 -11.50 0.16
N ILE A 232 -2.65 -11.90 -0.16
CA ILE A 232 -1.44 -11.12 0.16
C ILE A 232 -1.45 -9.75 -0.55
N LYS A 233 -1.91 -9.68 -1.80
CA LYS A 233 -2.11 -8.40 -2.51
C LYS A 233 -3.12 -7.52 -1.81
N THR A 234 -4.28 -8.09 -1.47
CA THR A 234 -5.37 -7.39 -0.77
C THR A 234 -4.89 -6.87 0.58
N LEU A 235 -4.19 -7.71 1.35
CA LEU A 235 -3.59 -7.38 2.63
C LEU A 235 -2.56 -6.25 2.48
N THR A 236 -1.70 -6.32 1.47
CA THR A 236 -0.66 -5.31 1.21
C THR A 236 -1.29 -3.96 0.88
N ALA A 237 -2.29 -3.93 -0.01
CA ALA A 237 -3.03 -2.70 -0.32
C ALA A 237 -3.74 -2.12 0.91
N PHE A 238 -4.36 -2.98 1.72
CA PHE A 238 -5.06 -2.61 2.95
C PHE A 238 -4.10 -1.98 3.98
N HIS A 239 -2.97 -2.61 4.28
CA HIS A 239 -1.98 -2.06 5.23
C HIS A 239 -1.32 -0.78 4.73
N LEU A 240 -0.97 -0.69 3.44
CA LEU A 240 -0.48 0.56 2.85
C LEU A 240 -1.52 1.68 2.96
N SER A 241 -2.81 1.36 2.83
CA SER A 241 -3.90 2.32 3.00
C SER A 241 -3.97 2.84 4.43
N LEU A 242 -4.03 1.95 5.43
CA LEU A 242 -4.07 2.33 6.84
C LEU A 242 -2.83 3.15 7.23
N TYR A 243 -1.64 2.71 6.83
CA TYR A 243 -0.40 3.42 7.08
C TYR A 243 -0.44 4.83 6.48
N THR A 244 -0.86 4.97 5.23
CA THR A 244 -0.92 6.29 4.56
C THR A 244 -2.00 7.20 5.17
N ILE A 245 -3.16 6.66 5.55
CA ILE A 245 -4.20 7.41 6.28
C ILE A 245 -3.63 7.95 7.61
N LYS A 246 -2.93 7.10 8.37
CA LYS A 246 -2.28 7.49 9.62
C LYS A 246 -1.24 8.57 9.38
N LEU A 247 -0.36 8.43 8.39
CA LEU A 247 0.61 9.47 8.05
C LEU A 247 -0.05 10.82 7.76
N VAL A 248 -1.10 10.82 6.95
CA VAL A 248 -1.84 12.05 6.60
C VAL A 248 -2.42 12.73 7.84
N ARG A 249 -2.90 11.96 8.82
CA ARG A 249 -3.50 12.51 10.06
C ARG A 249 -2.47 12.90 11.11
N TYR A 250 -1.40 12.13 11.25
CA TYR A 250 -0.54 12.17 12.44
C TYR A 250 0.83 12.80 12.21
N LEU A 251 1.38 12.79 10.98
CA LEU A 251 2.64 13.52 10.73
C LEU A 251 2.52 15.03 11.06
N PRO A 252 1.43 15.74 10.72
CA PRO A 252 1.26 17.13 11.15
C PRO A 252 1.28 17.30 12.66
N GLN A 253 0.75 16.33 13.40
CA GLN A 253 0.75 16.33 14.87
C GLN A 253 2.15 16.09 15.43
N MET A 254 2.91 15.15 14.85
CA MET A 254 4.31 14.88 15.23
C MET A 254 5.18 16.14 15.04
N VAL A 255 5.01 16.84 13.91
CA VAL A 255 5.72 18.11 13.65
C VAL A 255 5.35 19.18 14.68
N ARG A 256 4.07 19.32 15.03
CA ARG A 256 3.63 20.28 16.07
C ARG A 256 4.14 19.92 17.47
N ALA A 257 4.22 18.63 17.78
CA ALA A 257 4.74 18.12 19.04
C ALA A 257 6.27 18.22 19.12
N GLY A 258 6.97 18.13 17.98
CA GLY A 258 8.42 17.99 17.94
C GLY A 258 8.91 16.59 18.30
N SER A 259 8.04 15.58 18.20
CA SER A 259 8.35 14.19 18.56
C SER A 259 7.45 13.21 17.81
N THR A 260 7.91 11.97 17.66
CA THR A 260 7.08 10.86 17.17
C THR A 260 6.17 10.24 18.25
N ASP A 261 6.40 10.58 19.53
CA ASP A 261 5.63 10.08 20.67
C ASP A 261 4.28 10.79 20.78
N ILE A 262 3.34 10.38 19.92
CA ILE A 262 1.96 10.84 19.92
C ILE A 262 1.01 9.64 19.82
N ASP A 263 -0.24 9.82 20.25
CA ASP A 263 -1.27 8.80 20.02
C ASP A 263 -1.63 8.71 18.53
N THR A 264 -1.31 7.57 17.92
CA THR A 264 -1.63 7.24 16.52
C THR A 264 -2.78 6.24 16.37
N ALA A 265 -3.59 6.04 17.43
CA ALA A 265 -4.75 5.17 17.38
C ALA A 265 -5.76 5.67 16.35
N LEU A 266 -5.97 4.86 15.31
CA LEU A 266 -6.93 5.16 14.26
C LEU A 266 -8.34 4.76 14.73
N SER A 267 -9.33 5.57 14.36
CA SER A 267 -10.74 5.24 14.56
C SER A 267 -11.51 5.76 13.35
N ILE A 268 -11.88 4.85 12.45
CA ILE A 268 -12.62 5.15 11.22
C ILE A 268 -13.88 4.29 11.12
N VAL A 269 -15.02 4.93 10.89
CA VAL A 269 -16.28 4.24 10.63
C VAL A 269 -16.26 3.67 9.21
N VAL A 270 -16.61 2.39 9.09
CA VAL A 270 -16.81 1.70 7.81
C VAL A 270 -18.29 1.47 7.56
N ASP A 271 -18.75 1.82 6.36
CA ASP A 271 -20.13 1.60 5.92
C ASP A 271 -20.28 0.23 5.26
N LEU A 272 -21.20 -0.57 5.80
CA LEU A 272 -21.52 -1.91 5.33
C LEU A 272 -22.94 -1.99 4.76
N THR A 273 -23.72 -0.91 4.75
CA THR A 273 -25.14 -0.94 4.33
C THR A 273 -25.32 -0.93 2.82
N ASP A 274 -24.27 -0.58 2.06
CA ASP A 274 -24.30 -0.32 0.61
C ASP A 274 -25.25 0.81 0.17
N ASP A 275 -25.87 1.49 1.13
CA ASP A 275 -26.81 2.60 0.90
C ASP A 275 -26.12 3.95 1.19
N PRO A 276 -25.86 4.79 0.16
CA PRO A 276 -25.32 6.14 0.36
C PRO A 276 -26.17 7.08 1.22
N GLY A 277 -27.46 6.79 1.42
CA GLY A 277 -28.35 7.56 2.27
C GLY A 277 -28.30 7.16 3.76
N SER A 278 -27.64 6.05 4.10
CA SER A 278 -27.67 5.50 5.46
C SER A 278 -26.92 6.37 6.47
N GLY A 279 -27.29 6.25 7.75
CA GLY A 279 -26.56 6.93 8.82
C GLY A 279 -25.09 6.50 8.90
N ALA A 280 -24.80 5.21 8.66
CA ALA A 280 -23.45 4.67 8.65
C ALA A 280 -22.61 5.25 7.51
N ALA A 281 -23.21 5.38 6.31
CA ALA A 281 -22.58 6.04 5.17
C ALA A 281 -22.19 7.48 5.52
N ARG A 282 -23.07 8.25 6.17
CA ARG A 282 -22.76 9.64 6.59
C ARG A 282 -21.57 9.71 7.55
N LEU A 283 -21.47 8.82 8.52
CA LEU A 283 -20.34 8.74 9.45
C LEU A 283 -19.04 8.37 8.72
N ALA A 284 -19.08 7.33 7.87
CA ALA A 284 -17.94 6.91 7.06
C ALA A 284 -17.50 7.98 6.04
N ASN A 285 -18.45 8.77 5.52
CA ASN A 285 -18.18 9.93 4.68
C ASN A 285 -17.46 11.03 5.44
N ALA A 286 -17.89 11.32 6.67
CA ALA A 286 -17.25 12.35 7.51
C ALA A 286 -15.79 11.96 7.84
N ASP A 287 -15.55 10.69 8.17
CA ASP A 287 -14.19 10.20 8.45
C ASP A 287 -13.31 10.23 7.21
N ALA A 288 -13.83 9.81 6.06
CA ALA A 288 -13.09 9.93 4.80
C ALA A 288 -12.80 11.40 4.48
N GLN A 289 -13.79 12.29 4.61
CA GLN A 289 -13.59 13.72 4.37
C GLN A 289 -12.48 14.30 5.26
N GLY A 290 -12.47 13.97 6.55
CA GLY A 290 -11.43 14.43 7.48
C GLY A 290 -10.01 14.01 7.08
N VAL A 291 -9.84 12.80 6.54
CA VAL A 291 -8.54 12.35 6.00
C VAL A 291 -8.14 13.20 4.78
N TYR A 292 -9.05 13.40 3.84
CA TYR A 292 -8.75 14.13 2.61
C TYR A 292 -8.52 15.63 2.86
N ASP A 293 -9.23 16.23 3.82
CA ASP A 293 -9.02 17.62 4.24
C ASP A 293 -7.65 17.82 4.91
N SER A 294 -7.11 16.78 5.55
CA SER A 294 -5.80 16.81 6.21
C SER A 294 -4.62 16.70 5.22
N ILE A 295 -4.85 16.42 3.94
CA ILE A 295 -3.78 16.23 2.93
C ILE A 295 -2.89 17.47 2.83
N LEU A 296 -3.45 18.67 2.89
CA LEU A 296 -2.65 19.89 2.77
C LEU A 296 -1.74 20.09 4.00
N GLU A 297 -2.24 19.78 5.20
CA GLU A 297 -1.41 19.80 6.41
C GLU A 297 -0.29 18.77 6.35
N TYR A 298 -0.58 17.56 5.85
CA TYR A 298 0.43 16.53 5.62
C TYR A 298 1.52 16.99 4.64
N ILE A 299 1.14 17.63 3.54
CA ILE A 299 2.09 18.21 2.58
C ILE A 299 2.98 19.24 3.28
N LYS A 300 2.38 20.17 4.04
CA LYS A 300 3.12 21.20 4.79
C LYS A 300 4.09 20.56 5.80
N ALA A 301 3.63 19.56 6.56
CA ALA A 301 4.41 18.84 7.55
C ALA A 301 5.61 18.11 6.93
N ASN A 302 5.41 17.44 5.79
CA ASN A 302 6.50 16.77 5.09
C ASN A 302 7.55 17.77 4.58
N PHE A 303 7.13 18.93 4.04
CA PHE A 303 8.07 19.98 3.64
C PHE A 303 8.79 20.62 4.83
N ALA A 304 8.12 20.78 5.98
CA ALA A 304 8.76 21.24 7.21
C ALA A 304 9.88 20.29 7.63
N LEU A 305 9.60 18.98 7.62
CA LEU A 305 10.60 17.98 7.97
C LEU A 305 11.79 17.97 7.00
N MET A 306 11.53 18.07 5.69
CA MET A 306 12.60 18.18 4.69
C MET A 306 13.44 19.45 4.85
N LEU A 307 12.82 20.58 5.21
CA LEU A 307 13.51 21.83 5.49
C LEU A 307 14.44 21.68 6.69
N SER A 308 13.97 21.09 7.78
CA SER A 308 14.78 20.87 8.98
C SER A 308 15.93 19.89 8.76
N LEU A 309 15.67 18.75 8.09
CA LEU A 309 16.74 17.81 7.72
C LEU A 309 17.83 18.49 6.90
N ARG A 310 17.46 19.35 5.94
CA ARG A 310 18.43 20.12 5.15
C ARG A 310 19.23 21.10 6.00
N ASN A 311 18.58 21.83 6.90
CA ASN A 311 19.27 22.79 7.76
C ASN A 311 20.26 22.11 8.71
N LEU A 312 19.96 20.90 9.16
CA LEU A 312 20.84 20.08 9.99
C LEU A 312 21.88 19.25 9.21
N ASP A 313 21.90 19.35 7.87
CA ASP A 313 22.71 18.50 6.97
C ASP A 313 22.51 16.98 7.21
N LEU A 314 21.26 16.58 7.50
CA LEU A 314 20.87 15.21 7.77
C LEU A 314 20.24 14.54 6.53
N SER A 315 20.61 13.29 6.29
CA SER A 315 20.04 12.51 5.19
C SER A 315 18.64 11.97 5.50
N THR A 316 17.83 11.74 4.47
CA THR A 316 16.53 11.05 4.58
C THR A 316 16.66 9.52 4.64
N THR A 317 17.87 8.97 4.74
CA THR A 317 18.17 7.53 4.62
C THR A 317 18.58 6.87 5.94
N ASN A 318 18.31 7.54 7.07
CA ASN A 318 18.63 7.08 8.41
C ASN A 318 17.58 7.54 9.43
N SER A 319 16.78 6.61 9.97
CA SER A 319 15.69 6.93 10.92
C SER A 319 16.18 7.59 12.21
N ALA A 320 17.47 7.46 12.56
CA ALA A 320 18.06 8.17 13.69
C ALA A 320 18.00 9.71 13.56
N HIS A 321 17.80 10.24 12.35
CA HIS A 321 17.74 11.68 12.11
C HIS A 321 16.37 12.31 12.39
N LEU A 322 15.32 11.49 12.53
CA LEU A 322 13.94 11.99 12.57
C LEU A 322 13.66 12.82 13.84
N GLU A 323 14.04 12.32 15.01
CA GLU A 323 13.82 13.03 16.28
C GLU A 323 14.55 14.37 16.32
N ALA A 324 15.81 14.42 15.84
CA ALA A 324 16.57 15.66 15.76
C ALA A 324 15.88 16.70 14.86
N ALA A 325 15.36 16.28 13.71
CA ALA A 325 14.66 17.16 12.79
C ALA A 325 13.30 17.65 13.36
N LEU A 326 12.55 16.79 14.04
CA LEU A 326 11.31 17.20 14.70
C LEU A 326 11.57 18.17 15.85
N ALA A 327 12.58 17.92 16.67
CA ALA A 327 12.98 18.81 17.76
C ALA A 327 13.42 20.19 17.24
N ALA A 328 14.23 20.23 16.17
CA ALA A 328 14.67 21.48 15.54
C ALA A 328 13.51 22.27 14.92
N LEU A 329 12.44 21.62 14.45
CA LEU A 329 11.22 22.34 14.02
C LEU A 329 10.45 22.95 15.20
N LYS A 330 10.45 22.28 16.34
CA LYS A 330 9.77 22.76 17.55
C LYS A 330 10.50 23.92 18.21
N GLN A 331 11.83 23.86 18.18
CA GLN A 331 12.73 24.85 18.78
C GLN A 331 13.87 25.16 17.79
N PRO A 332 13.60 25.97 16.75
CA PRO A 332 14.62 26.33 15.78
C PRO A 332 15.68 27.23 16.42
N ASP A 333 16.95 26.97 16.12
CA ASP A 333 18.04 27.85 16.53
C ASP A 333 18.18 29.07 15.60
N ASP A 334 19.06 30.00 15.99
CA ASP A 334 19.28 31.23 15.23
C ASP A 334 19.79 30.96 13.80
N ASN A 335 20.58 29.90 13.61
CA ASN A 335 21.11 29.53 12.30
C ASN A 335 19.99 29.02 11.38
N PHE A 336 19.09 28.19 11.90
CA PHE A 336 17.92 27.71 11.18
C PHE A 336 17.01 28.88 10.77
N MET A 337 16.77 29.82 11.68
CA MET A 337 15.99 31.02 11.36
C MET A 337 16.69 31.88 10.31
N ALA A 338 18.01 32.09 10.40
CA ALA A 338 18.79 32.86 9.44
C ALA A 338 18.80 32.24 8.04
N ASP A 339 19.04 30.92 7.95
CA ASP A 339 19.04 30.17 6.69
C ASP A 339 17.67 30.22 6.03
N THR A 340 16.61 30.06 6.82
CA THR A 340 15.23 30.11 6.32
C THR A 340 14.88 31.51 5.81
N ARG A 341 15.29 32.57 6.53
CA ARG A 341 15.11 33.96 6.09
C ARG A 341 15.88 34.24 4.80
N SER A 342 17.08 33.71 4.66
CA SER A 342 17.88 33.81 3.43
C SER A 342 17.18 33.15 2.25
N ALA A 343 16.64 31.94 2.46
CA ALA A 343 15.86 31.23 1.44
C ALA A 343 14.57 31.97 1.05
N LEU A 344 13.87 32.56 2.02
CA LEU A 344 12.68 33.39 1.79
C LEU A 344 13.02 34.65 0.97
N ARG A 345 14.13 35.31 1.29
CA ARG A 345 14.63 36.46 0.56
C ARG A 345 14.98 36.11 -0.89
N ALA A 346 15.65 34.98 -1.11
CA ALA A 346 15.98 34.51 -2.46
C ALA A 346 14.73 34.27 -3.32
N ILE A 347 13.63 33.74 -2.75
CA ILE A 347 12.36 33.58 -3.49
C ILE A 347 11.83 34.95 -3.95
N ARG A 348 11.91 35.98 -3.11
CA ARG A 348 11.42 37.33 -3.43
C ARG A 348 12.32 38.03 -4.47
N GLU A 349 13.63 37.89 -4.34
CA GLU A 349 14.60 38.54 -5.25
C GLU A 349 14.60 37.91 -6.65
N HIS A 350 14.17 36.65 -6.79
CA HIS A 350 14.02 35.98 -8.07
C HIS A 350 12.66 36.20 -8.75
N GLU A 351 11.74 36.94 -8.11
CA GLU A 351 10.42 37.22 -8.66
C GLU A 351 10.35 38.64 -9.23
N ASP A 352 10.33 38.73 -10.56
CA ASP A 352 10.30 40.01 -11.29
C ASP A 352 8.86 40.50 -11.55
N ASN A 353 7.85 39.66 -11.29
CA ASN A 353 6.45 39.99 -11.52
C ASN A 353 5.82 40.69 -10.28
N LYS A 354 5.40 41.95 -10.46
CA LYS A 354 4.78 42.77 -9.41
C LYS A 354 3.52 42.14 -8.79
N GLU A 355 2.64 41.55 -9.58
CA GLU A 355 1.42 40.90 -9.07
C GLU A 355 1.75 39.66 -8.21
N GLU A 356 2.80 38.93 -8.58
CA GLU A 356 3.28 37.77 -7.82
C GLU A 356 3.96 38.21 -6.52
N LEU A 357 4.71 39.32 -6.53
CA LEU A 357 5.28 39.92 -5.32
C LEU A 357 4.19 40.37 -4.33
N GLU A 358 3.11 40.99 -4.81
CA GLU A 358 1.95 41.34 -3.98
C GLU A 358 1.31 40.07 -3.39
N THR A 359 1.11 39.03 -4.21
CA THR A 359 0.60 37.73 -3.76
C THR A 359 1.50 37.08 -2.69
N ILE A 360 2.83 37.13 -2.88
CA ILE A 360 3.81 36.63 -1.91
C ILE A 360 3.66 37.39 -0.59
N GLN A 361 3.59 38.72 -0.66
CA GLN A 361 3.44 39.57 0.52
C GLN A 361 2.15 39.26 1.28
N ASP A 362 1.03 39.09 0.58
CA ASP A 362 -0.26 38.75 1.17
C ASP A 362 -0.20 37.39 1.90
N ILE A 363 0.43 36.39 1.29
CA ILE A 363 0.56 35.04 1.90
C ILE A 363 1.38 35.10 3.19
N ILE A 364 2.51 35.80 3.19
CA ILE A 364 3.45 35.78 4.34
C ILE A 364 3.06 36.74 5.46
N SER A 365 2.17 37.70 5.20
CA SER A 365 1.83 38.77 6.17
C SER A 365 1.14 38.26 7.43
N TYR A 366 0.47 37.12 7.36
CA TYR A 366 -0.28 36.53 8.49
C TYR A 366 0.46 35.38 9.19
N GLU A 367 1.66 35.03 8.72
CA GLU A 367 2.43 33.91 9.27
C GLU A 367 3.33 34.36 10.42
N ALA A 368 3.40 33.54 11.46
CA ALA A 368 4.00 33.89 12.75
C ALA A 368 5.53 34.07 12.70
N ASP A 369 6.22 33.27 11.89
CA ASP A 369 7.68 33.23 11.81
C ASP A 369 8.18 32.93 10.37
N ASP A 370 9.48 33.04 10.16
CA ASP A 370 10.08 32.86 8.82
C ASP A 370 9.96 31.43 8.28
N ILE A 371 9.88 30.42 9.15
CA ILE A 371 9.62 29.02 8.76
C ILE A 371 8.20 28.90 8.22
N GLN A 372 7.21 29.43 8.94
CA GLN A 372 5.81 29.40 8.49
C GLN A 372 5.63 30.17 7.19
N ARG A 373 6.27 31.34 7.05
CA ARG A 373 6.28 32.14 5.80
C ARG A 373 6.85 31.35 4.63
N TYR A 374 8.01 30.71 4.83
CA TYR A 374 8.63 29.89 3.80
C TYR A 374 7.73 28.71 3.40
N LEU A 375 7.20 27.98 4.39
CA LEU A 375 6.32 26.84 4.13
C LEU A 375 5.01 27.24 3.44
N ALA A 376 4.42 28.39 3.77
CA ALA A 376 3.23 28.90 3.10
C ALA A 376 3.48 29.12 1.59
N LEU A 377 4.64 29.68 1.22
CA LEU A 377 5.03 29.84 -0.19
C LEU A 377 5.31 28.50 -0.88
N VAL A 378 5.99 27.57 -0.21
CA VAL A 378 6.23 26.21 -0.74
C VAL A 378 4.90 25.50 -0.99
N VAL A 379 3.98 25.52 -0.03
CA VAL A 379 2.66 24.90 -0.16
C VAL A 379 1.82 25.59 -1.24
N LYS A 380 1.90 26.92 -1.38
CA LYS A 380 1.24 27.63 -2.50
C LYS A 380 1.76 27.16 -3.86
N ALA A 381 3.08 27.02 -4.01
CA ALA A 381 3.72 26.66 -5.28
C ALA A 381 3.59 25.16 -5.63
N ARG A 382 3.73 24.28 -4.63
CA ARG A 382 3.84 22.82 -4.81
C ARG A 382 2.61 22.05 -4.34
N GLY A 383 1.86 22.59 -3.38
CA GLY A 383 0.71 21.95 -2.75
C GLY A 383 -0.33 21.42 -3.73
N PRO A 384 -0.79 22.19 -4.74
CA PRO A 384 -1.80 21.71 -5.70
C PRO A 384 -1.37 20.44 -6.46
N PHE A 385 -0.08 20.35 -6.82
CA PHE A 385 0.47 19.17 -7.50
C PHE A 385 0.43 17.96 -6.57
N TYR A 386 1.01 18.07 -5.37
CA TYR A 386 1.08 16.95 -4.43
C TYR A 386 -0.29 16.55 -3.90
N HIS A 387 -1.18 17.51 -3.66
CA HIS A 387 -2.56 17.24 -3.25
C HIS A 387 -3.27 16.39 -4.28
N LYS A 388 -3.24 16.80 -5.56
CA LYS A 388 -3.84 16.01 -6.66
C LYS A 388 -3.33 14.57 -6.67
N TYR A 389 -2.02 14.39 -6.58
CA TYR A 389 -1.44 13.05 -6.67
C TYR A 389 -1.57 12.21 -5.40
N LEU A 390 -1.63 12.81 -4.21
CA LEU A 390 -1.91 12.11 -2.95
C LEU A 390 -3.36 11.62 -2.91
N VAL A 391 -4.32 12.43 -3.39
CA VAL A 391 -5.71 11.99 -3.58
C VAL A 391 -5.76 10.77 -4.50
N GLN A 392 -5.01 10.80 -5.61
CA GLN A 392 -4.93 9.67 -6.53
C GLN A 392 -4.25 8.45 -5.92
N LEU A 393 -3.15 8.64 -5.18
CA LEU A 393 -2.44 7.57 -4.47
C LEU A 393 -3.37 6.89 -3.47
N LEU A 394 -4.04 7.66 -2.61
CA LEU A 394 -5.01 7.16 -1.63
C LEU A 394 -6.14 6.38 -2.30
N ASP A 395 -6.71 6.90 -3.39
CA ASP A 395 -7.73 6.19 -4.16
C ASP A 395 -7.23 4.84 -4.70
N THR A 396 -5.96 4.77 -5.15
CA THR A 396 -5.38 3.52 -5.66
C THR A 396 -4.97 2.54 -4.56
N LEU A 397 -4.39 3.02 -3.45
CA LEU A 397 -4.01 2.16 -2.32
C LEU A 397 -5.25 1.52 -1.70
N MET A 398 -6.32 2.30 -1.52
CA MET A 398 -7.59 1.81 -0.96
C MET A 398 -8.42 1.00 -1.96
N LEU A 399 -7.90 0.75 -3.16
CA LEU A 399 -8.56 0.05 -4.26
C LEU A 399 -10.00 0.55 -4.45
N LYS A 400 -10.15 1.86 -4.66
CA LYS A 400 -11.47 2.51 -4.72
C LYS A 400 -12.42 1.82 -5.69
N ASN A 401 -13.64 1.54 -5.24
CA ASN A 401 -14.70 0.83 -5.98
C ASN A 401 -14.34 -0.62 -6.38
N ASN A 402 -13.46 -1.28 -5.62
CA ASN A 402 -13.08 -2.67 -5.82
C ASN A 402 -13.54 -3.54 -4.63
N GLU A 403 -13.87 -4.81 -4.88
CA GLU A 403 -14.23 -5.79 -3.84
C GLU A 403 -13.11 -6.08 -2.83
N SER A 404 -11.85 -5.81 -3.20
CA SER A 404 -10.68 -5.96 -2.32
C SER A 404 -10.32 -4.65 -1.61
N GLY A 405 -11.09 -3.59 -1.88
CA GLY A 405 -10.83 -2.24 -1.40
C GLY A 405 -11.59 -1.86 -0.14
N MET A 406 -11.19 -0.70 0.39
CA MET A 406 -11.79 -0.11 1.59
C MET A 406 -12.42 1.25 1.34
N LEU A 407 -12.60 1.64 0.07
CA LEU A 407 -13.10 2.96 -0.31
C LEU A 407 -14.11 2.84 -1.45
N ILE A 408 -15.23 3.53 -1.32
CA ILE A 408 -16.14 3.81 -2.44
C ILE A 408 -16.16 5.32 -2.70
N GLY A 409 -16.22 5.69 -3.97
CA GLY A 409 -16.48 7.05 -4.41
C GLY A 409 -17.22 7.00 -5.73
N GLY A 410 -18.25 7.82 -5.88
CA GLY A 410 -19.07 7.81 -7.08
C GLY A 410 -18.37 8.42 -8.30
N ARG A 411 -19.07 8.37 -9.43
CA ARG A 411 -18.60 8.88 -10.73
C ARG A 411 -18.77 10.40 -10.88
N THR A 412 -19.65 11.01 -10.08
CA THR A 412 -19.91 12.44 -10.12
C THR A 412 -18.98 13.20 -9.18
N ARG A 413 -18.62 14.43 -9.55
CA ARG A 413 -17.73 15.31 -8.78
C ARG A 413 -18.18 15.53 -7.33
N ASN A 414 -19.48 15.39 -7.03
CA ASN A 414 -20.06 15.62 -5.70
C ASN A 414 -20.32 14.32 -4.89
N SER A 415 -20.03 13.16 -5.46
CA SER A 415 -20.15 11.92 -4.70
C SER A 415 -19.04 11.83 -3.65
N LYS A 416 -19.46 11.86 -2.38
CA LYS A 416 -18.52 11.83 -1.26
C LYS A 416 -17.86 10.46 -1.16
N ARG A 417 -16.56 10.44 -0.89
CA ARG A 417 -15.83 9.21 -0.57
C ARG A 417 -16.32 8.67 0.77
N ARG A 418 -16.45 7.35 0.90
CA ARG A 418 -16.77 6.67 2.17
C ARG A 418 -15.90 5.44 2.34
N PHE A 419 -15.48 5.18 3.57
CA PHE A 419 -14.83 3.93 3.91
C PHE A 419 -15.84 2.80 3.94
N VAL A 420 -15.46 1.65 3.41
CA VAL A 420 -16.26 0.42 3.35
C VAL A 420 -15.37 -0.78 3.60
N LEU A 421 -15.96 -1.98 3.68
CA LEU A 421 -15.22 -3.22 3.49
C LEU A 421 -15.77 -3.93 2.26
N GLY A 422 -14.96 -3.99 1.20
CA GLY A 422 -15.29 -4.79 0.04
C GLY A 422 -15.36 -6.29 0.40
N THR A 423 -16.10 -7.05 -0.39
CA THR A 423 -16.38 -8.48 -0.16
C THR A 423 -15.12 -9.32 0.04
N LYS A 424 -14.11 -9.15 -0.82
CA LYS A 424 -12.83 -9.89 -0.76
C LYS A 424 -11.95 -9.41 0.39
N LEU A 425 -11.98 -8.10 0.69
CA LEU A 425 -11.30 -7.57 1.86
C LEU A 425 -11.88 -8.15 3.15
N LEU A 426 -13.21 -8.16 3.28
CA LEU A 426 -13.91 -8.73 4.43
C LEU A 426 -13.61 -10.22 4.58
N GLU A 427 -13.66 -10.97 3.48
CA GLU A 427 -13.29 -12.39 3.46
C GLU A 427 -11.87 -12.63 4.00
N MET A 428 -10.88 -11.87 3.52
CA MET A 428 -9.49 -11.97 3.98
C MET A 428 -9.37 -11.63 5.48
N LEU A 429 -10.03 -10.57 5.95
CA LEU A 429 -10.06 -10.18 7.36
C LEU A 429 -10.69 -11.26 8.26
N VAL A 430 -11.73 -11.95 7.77
CA VAL A 430 -12.30 -13.09 8.50
C VAL A 430 -11.31 -14.23 8.62
N GLN A 431 -10.58 -14.59 7.56
CA GLN A 431 -9.56 -15.65 7.64
C GLN A 431 -8.44 -15.32 8.64
N LEU A 432 -8.05 -14.04 8.73
CA LEU A 432 -7.07 -13.61 9.71
C LEU A 432 -7.57 -13.73 11.15
N SER A 433 -8.85 -13.41 11.39
CA SER A 433 -9.42 -13.32 12.74
C SER A 433 -9.74 -14.68 13.37
N VAL A 434 -10.09 -15.68 12.55
CA VAL A 434 -10.35 -17.07 12.97
C VAL A 434 -9.07 -17.85 13.32
N LEU A 435 -7.90 -17.33 12.95
CA LEU A 435 -6.61 -17.94 13.32
C LEU A 435 -6.24 -17.62 14.76
N LYS A 436 -6.12 -18.67 15.58
CA LYS A 436 -5.62 -18.63 16.95
C LYS A 436 -4.25 -19.30 17.03
N THR A 437 -3.39 -18.78 17.88
CA THR A 437 -2.07 -19.32 18.15
C THR A 437 -1.91 -19.54 19.65
N ASP A 438 -1.28 -20.65 20.02
CA ASP A 438 -0.81 -20.93 21.38
C ASP A 438 0.68 -20.58 21.59
N GLY A 439 1.28 -19.92 20.59
CA GLY A 439 2.70 -19.55 20.57
C GLY A 439 3.58 -20.54 19.82
N GLN A 440 3.09 -21.73 19.47
CA GLN A 440 3.84 -22.71 18.67
C GLN A 440 3.12 -23.13 17.39
N THR A 441 1.79 -23.25 17.44
CA THR A 441 1.00 -23.72 16.30
C THR A 441 -0.23 -22.85 16.06
N TYR A 442 -0.60 -22.71 14.79
CA TYR A 442 -1.85 -22.08 14.40
C TYR A 442 -2.96 -23.11 14.24
N ARG A 443 -4.15 -22.74 14.72
CA ARG A 443 -5.38 -23.49 14.48
C ARG A 443 -6.52 -22.52 14.16
N THR A 444 -7.48 -23.01 13.40
CA THR A 444 -8.65 -22.22 13.01
C THR A 444 -9.80 -22.51 13.96
N GLU A 445 -10.34 -21.47 14.59
CA GLU A 445 -11.47 -21.57 15.50
C GLU A 445 -12.58 -20.58 15.11
N PRO A 446 -13.86 -20.98 15.20
CA PRO A 446 -14.96 -20.04 15.00
C PRO A 446 -14.93 -18.90 16.03
N VAL A 447 -15.13 -17.66 15.57
CA VAL A 447 -15.17 -16.47 16.43
C VAL A 447 -16.57 -15.92 16.56
N SER A 448 -16.88 -15.28 17.69
CA SER A 448 -18.16 -14.56 17.84
C SER A 448 -18.15 -13.28 17.00
N MET A 449 -19.34 -12.73 16.74
CA MET A 449 -19.46 -11.43 16.07
C MET A 449 -18.78 -10.32 16.88
N GLU A 450 -18.97 -10.32 18.19
CA GLU A 450 -18.40 -9.32 19.11
C GLU A 450 -16.86 -9.37 19.12
N ASP A 451 -16.28 -10.57 19.21
CA ASP A 451 -14.82 -10.74 19.14
C ASP A 451 -14.25 -10.25 17.80
N PHE A 452 -14.96 -10.49 16.69
CA PHE A 452 -14.51 -10.03 15.39
C PHE A 452 -14.57 -8.50 15.26
N LEU A 453 -15.65 -7.87 15.73
CA LEU A 453 -15.78 -6.41 15.77
C LEU A 453 -14.69 -5.77 16.65
N THR A 454 -14.43 -6.36 17.82
CA THR A 454 -13.35 -5.94 18.73
C THR A 454 -11.98 -6.10 18.09
N TRP A 455 -11.76 -7.20 17.36
CA TRP A 455 -10.51 -7.44 16.63
C TRP A 455 -10.28 -6.42 15.52
N LEU A 456 -11.31 -6.11 14.72
CA LEU A 456 -11.26 -5.08 13.67
C LEU A 456 -10.92 -3.70 14.24
N ASN A 457 -11.56 -3.32 15.34
CA ASN A 457 -11.32 -2.04 15.99
C ASN A 457 -9.94 -1.98 16.63
N SER A 458 -9.59 -2.95 17.47
CA SER A 458 -8.33 -2.93 18.25
C SER A 458 -7.10 -3.05 17.35
N ARG A 459 -7.18 -3.81 16.27
CA ARG A 459 -6.04 -4.07 15.39
C ARG A 459 -5.88 -3.02 14.29
N TYR A 460 -6.98 -2.55 13.70
CA TYR A 460 -6.95 -1.69 12.50
C TYR A 460 -7.64 -0.35 12.69
N GLY A 461 -8.31 -0.11 13.82
CA GLY A 461 -9.09 1.09 14.05
C GLY A 461 -10.41 1.15 13.28
N LEU A 462 -10.92 0.01 12.80
CA LEU A 462 -12.14 -0.06 12.00
C LEU A 462 -13.37 -0.17 12.90
N VAL A 463 -14.25 0.81 12.80
CA VAL A 463 -15.47 0.91 13.60
C VAL A 463 -16.67 0.50 12.75
N VAL A 464 -17.21 -0.68 13.04
CA VAL A 464 -18.49 -1.15 12.47
C VAL A 464 -19.63 -0.88 13.47
N SER A 465 -19.36 -1.07 14.76
CA SER A 465 -20.24 -0.72 15.88
C SER A 465 -19.58 0.38 16.71
N GLY A 466 -20.34 1.41 17.08
CA GLY A 466 -19.84 2.49 17.95
C GLY A 466 -19.99 2.24 19.44
N ILE A 467 -20.65 1.14 19.86
CA ILE A 467 -21.08 0.92 21.26
C ILE A 467 -19.89 0.96 22.25
N ASP A 468 -18.78 0.30 21.92
CA ASP A 468 -17.60 0.22 22.81
C ASP A 468 -16.46 1.15 22.36
N THR A 469 -16.76 2.11 21.49
CA THR A 469 -15.75 3.05 20.99
C THR A 469 -15.82 4.36 21.79
N PRO A 470 -14.73 4.79 22.47
CA PRO A 470 -14.74 6.00 23.30
C PRO A 470 -15.27 7.25 22.59
N ARG A 471 -14.99 7.37 21.28
CA ARG A 471 -15.46 8.45 20.40
C ARG A 471 -16.98 8.60 20.35
N PHE A 472 -17.73 7.52 20.59
CA PHE A 472 -19.18 7.47 20.43
C PHE A 472 -19.93 7.15 21.74
N ARG A 473 -19.26 7.31 22.89
CA ARG A 473 -19.86 7.02 24.21
C ARG A 473 -21.12 7.84 24.48
N ASP A 474 -21.10 9.12 24.10
CA ASP A 474 -22.19 10.08 24.31
C ASP A 474 -22.91 10.44 23.00
N ALA A 475 -22.95 9.49 22.06
CA ALA A 475 -23.56 9.70 20.74
C ALA A 475 -25.09 9.85 20.84
N ASP A 476 -25.67 10.56 19.88
CA ASP A 476 -27.12 10.73 19.82
C ASP A 476 -27.86 9.45 19.38
N LEU A 477 -29.18 9.46 19.53
CA LEU A 477 -30.04 8.33 19.17
C LEU A 477 -29.90 7.94 17.68
N GLU A 478 -29.72 8.93 16.81
CA GLU A 478 -29.57 8.72 15.36
C GLU A 478 -28.27 7.97 15.04
N THR A 479 -27.18 8.33 15.70
CA THR A 479 -25.88 7.66 15.58
C THR A 479 -25.94 6.24 16.12
N HIS A 480 -26.61 6.00 17.25
CA HIS A 480 -26.83 4.65 17.77
C HIS A 480 -27.72 3.79 16.85
N GLN A 481 -28.73 4.37 16.20
CA GLN A 481 -29.52 3.68 15.18
C GLN A 481 -28.66 3.33 13.96
N ALA A 482 -27.85 4.28 13.48
CA ALA A 482 -26.93 4.07 12.36
C ALA A 482 -25.98 2.88 12.59
N PHE A 483 -25.40 2.76 13.79
CA PHE A 483 -24.55 1.61 14.13
C PHE A 483 -25.31 0.30 14.21
N ARG A 484 -26.55 0.30 14.74
CA ARG A 484 -27.39 -0.91 14.75
C ARG A 484 -27.68 -1.39 13.33
N ASP A 485 -28.05 -0.49 12.43
CA ASP A 485 -28.32 -0.81 11.03
C ASP A 485 -27.05 -1.30 10.31
N ASN A 486 -25.90 -0.69 10.60
CA ASN A 486 -24.61 -1.10 10.06
C ASN A 486 -24.20 -2.52 10.48
N VAL A 487 -24.37 -2.85 11.78
CA VAL A 487 -24.09 -4.19 12.31
C VAL A 487 -25.02 -5.23 11.69
N GLN A 488 -26.29 -4.88 11.44
CA GLN A 488 -27.21 -5.78 10.76
C GLN A 488 -26.77 -6.03 9.31
N ALA A 489 -26.44 -4.97 8.56
CA ALA A 489 -25.92 -5.11 7.20
C ALA A 489 -24.61 -5.91 7.15
N PHE A 490 -23.74 -5.74 8.15
CA PHE A 490 -22.52 -6.51 8.29
C PHE A 490 -22.79 -8.01 8.47
N ARG A 491 -23.76 -8.38 9.31
CA ARG A 491 -24.20 -9.78 9.48
C ARG A 491 -24.73 -10.37 8.18
N ASP A 492 -25.53 -9.60 7.46
CA ASP A 492 -26.12 -10.05 6.18
C ASP A 492 -25.04 -10.24 5.12
N LYS A 493 -24.04 -9.36 5.05
CA LYS A 493 -22.85 -9.54 4.19
C LYS A 493 -22.08 -10.81 4.54
N LEU A 494 -21.75 -11.02 5.82
CA LEU A 494 -21.05 -12.24 6.26
C LEU A 494 -21.84 -13.53 5.94
N ARG A 495 -23.18 -13.47 5.95
CA ARG A 495 -24.04 -14.57 5.51
C ARG A 495 -23.95 -14.78 3.99
N GLN A 496 -24.00 -13.71 3.20
CA GLN A 496 -23.88 -13.78 1.74
C GLN A 496 -22.56 -14.41 1.29
N ILE A 497 -21.45 -14.12 1.98
CA ILE A 497 -20.14 -14.72 1.67
C ILE A 497 -19.91 -16.10 2.31
N GLY A 498 -20.92 -16.65 3.00
CA GLY A 498 -20.91 -18.01 3.55
C GLY A 498 -20.13 -18.18 4.87
N PHE A 499 -19.76 -17.09 5.54
CA PHE A 499 -18.98 -17.12 6.78
C PHE A 499 -19.86 -17.13 8.05
N TYR A 500 -21.15 -16.80 7.93
CA TYR A 500 -22.09 -16.71 9.05
C TYR A 500 -23.35 -17.54 8.81
N THR A 501 -23.63 -18.49 9.71
CA THR A 501 -24.80 -19.39 9.63
C THR A 501 -25.72 -19.20 10.84
N VAL A 502 -27.04 -19.11 10.60
CA VAL A 502 -28.05 -19.11 11.65
C VAL A 502 -28.54 -20.55 11.79
N LEU A 503 -27.96 -21.29 12.73
CA LEU A 503 -28.38 -22.68 13.00
C LEU A 503 -29.54 -22.78 14.00
N SER A 504 -29.89 -21.71 14.73
CA SER A 504 -31.13 -21.57 15.52
C SER A 504 -31.27 -20.15 16.10
N ASP A 505 -32.41 -19.85 16.74
CA ASP A 505 -32.68 -18.59 17.47
C ASP A 505 -31.74 -18.33 18.67
N ALA A 506 -30.91 -19.29 19.08
CA ALA A 506 -29.97 -19.10 20.18
C ALA A 506 -28.74 -18.29 19.73
N TYR A 507 -28.55 -17.11 20.31
CA TYR A 507 -27.40 -16.20 20.10
C TYR A 507 -26.02 -16.91 20.15
N ILE A 508 -25.87 -17.94 21.00
CA ILE A 508 -24.64 -18.73 21.19
C ILE A 508 -24.23 -19.52 19.93
N LEU A 509 -25.18 -19.85 19.05
CA LEU A 509 -24.94 -20.67 17.86
C LEU A 509 -24.54 -19.87 16.61
N GLN A 510 -24.57 -18.53 16.68
CA GLN A 510 -24.23 -17.67 15.55
C GLN A 510 -22.75 -17.28 15.57
N LYS A 511 -21.91 -18.13 14.98
CA LYS A 511 -20.44 -17.92 14.91
C LYS A 511 -19.98 -17.67 13.48
N ILE A 512 -18.94 -16.86 13.35
CA ILE A 512 -18.18 -16.71 12.11
C ILE A 512 -17.27 -17.94 11.98
N ARG A 513 -17.41 -18.70 10.90
CA ARG A 513 -16.68 -19.95 10.70
C ARG A 513 -15.54 -19.79 9.69
N PRO A 514 -14.38 -20.42 9.92
CA PRO A 514 -13.30 -20.43 8.94
C PRO A 514 -13.76 -21.11 7.64
N ARG A 515 -13.42 -20.56 6.47
CA ARG A 515 -13.64 -21.27 5.18
C ARG A 515 -12.63 -22.38 5.00
N TYR A 516 -11.40 -22.14 5.42
CA TYR A 516 -10.29 -23.09 5.34
C TYR A 516 -9.91 -23.47 6.77
N SER A 517 -9.87 -24.77 7.06
CA SER A 517 -9.51 -25.26 8.39
C SER A 517 -8.04 -25.70 8.40
N LEU A 518 -7.28 -25.20 9.38
CA LEU A 518 -5.93 -25.70 9.67
C LEU A 518 -6.03 -26.81 10.70
N ASN A 519 -5.29 -27.91 10.48
CA ASN A 519 -5.30 -29.10 11.35
C ASN A 519 -6.72 -29.63 11.62
N PRO A 520 -7.45 -30.07 10.57
CA PRO A 520 -8.82 -30.56 10.68
C PRO A 520 -8.97 -31.83 11.52
#